data_AF-A0A923II33-F1
#
_entry.id   AF-A0A923II33-F1
#
_cell.length_a   1.000
_cell.length_b   1.000
_cell.length_c   1.000
_cell.angle_alpha   90.00
_cell.angle_beta   90.00
_cell.angle_gamma   90.00
#
_symmetry.space_group_name_H-M   'P 1'
#
loop_
_entity.id
_entity.type
_entity.pdbx_description
1 polymer ?
#
loop_
_entity_poly.entity_id
_entity_poly.type
_entity_poly.pdbx_seq_one_letter_code
_entity_poly.pdbx_strand_id
1 'polypeptide(L)' 'GMFFLVGVIYERAHTRDLNEMGGLYAILPVYGTVLIFTAMSSLGLPGLNGFVSEFLVVRGVWPIFTLALL' A
#
# COMPACT_ATOMS: atom_id res chain seq x y z
N GLY A 1 9.41 -1.23 -2.86
CA GLY A 1 8.96 -2.39 -2.08
C GLY A 1 7.87 -3.15 -2.81
N MET A 2 6.67 -2.58 -2.91
CA MET A 2 5.49 -3.26 -3.45
C MET A 2 5.69 -3.89 -4.84
N PHE A 3 6.26 -3.16 -5.81
CA PHE A 3 6.51 -3.70 -7.16
C PHE A 3 7.41 -4.93 -7.17
N PHE A 4 8.44 -4.96 -6.30
CA PHE A 4 9.30 -6.13 -6.16
C PHE A 4 8.52 -7.32 -5.59
N LEU A 5 7.71 -7.08 -4.57
CA LEU A 5 6.93 -8.15 -3.93
C LEU A 5 5.90 -8.76 -4.91
N VAL A 6 5.15 -7.91 -5.61
CA VAL A 6 4.19 -8.37 -6.62
C VAL A 6 4.92 -9.06 -7.79
N GLY A 7 6.10 -8.57 -8.17
CA GLY A 7 6.93 -9.19 -9.21
C GLY A 7 7.35 -10.63 -8.88
N VAL A 8 7.74 -10.91 -7.63
CA VAL A 8 8.08 -12.26 -7.18
C VAL A 8 6.86 -13.19 -7.20
N ILE A 9 5.67 -12.70 -6.83
CA ILE A 9 4.43 -13.49 -6.94
C ILE A 9 4.13 -13.82 -8.40
N TYR A 10 4.23 -12.83 -9.28
CA TYR A 10 3.99 -13.02 -10.71
C TYR A 10 4.96 -14.04 -11.33
N GLU A 11 6.24 -13.98 -10.98
CA GLU A 11 7.24 -14.93 -11.48
C GLU A 11 6.96 -16.37 -11.02
N ARG A 12 6.29 -16.57 -9.89
CA ARG A 12 5.94 -17.91 -9.39
C ARG A 12 4.59 -18.41 -9.91
N ALA A 13 3.63 -17.51 -10.06
CA ALA A 13 2.28 -17.86 -10.47
C ALA A 13 2.14 -17.93 -11.99
N HIS A 14 2.94 -17.16 -12.74
CA HIS A 14 2.85 -16.93 -14.19
C HIS A 14 1.45 -16.57 -14.72
N THR A 15 0.50 -16.30 -13.84
CA THR A 15 -0.84 -15.81 -14.13
C THR A 15 -0.97 -14.38 -13.61
N ARG A 16 -1.85 -13.60 -14.25
CA ARG A 16 -2.26 -12.26 -13.80
C ARG A 16 -3.73 -12.23 -13.39
N ASP A 17 -4.40 -13.38 -13.44
CA ASP A 17 -5.79 -13.49 -13.03
C ASP A 17 -5.88 -13.54 -11.50
N LEU A 18 -6.50 -12.51 -10.92
CA LEU A 18 -6.67 -12.41 -9.47
C LEU A 18 -7.63 -13.47 -8.91
N ASN A 19 -8.54 -14.00 -9.74
CA ASN A 19 -9.46 -15.06 -9.33
C ASN A 19 -8.72 -16.37 -9.02
N GLU A 20 -7.58 -16.59 -9.66
CA GLU A 20 -6.72 -17.75 -9.45
C GLU A 20 -5.73 -17.56 -8.28
N MET A 21 -5.56 -16.33 -7.78
CA MET A 21 -4.57 -15.96 -6.74
C MET A 21 -5.11 -16.07 -5.29
N GLY A 22 -6.22 -16.78 -5.09
CA GLY A 22 -6.81 -17.01 -3.77
C GLY A 22 -5.93 -17.87 -2.85
N GLY A 23 -6.03 -17.66 -1.54
CA GLY A 23 -5.37 -18.51 -0.54
C GLY A 23 -3.87 -18.29 -0.35
N LEU A 24 -3.26 -17.31 -1.02
CA LEU A 24 -1.82 -17.08 -0.99
C LEU A 24 -1.23 -16.85 0.41
N TYR A 25 -1.98 -16.19 1.30
CA TYR A 25 -1.57 -15.97 2.69
C TYR A 25 -1.41 -17.28 3.49
N ALA A 26 -2.26 -18.28 3.24
CA ALA A 26 -2.17 -19.57 3.92
C ALA A 26 -0.93 -20.36 3.49
N ILE A 27 -0.50 -20.19 2.23
CA ILE A 27 0.66 -20.88 1.66
C ILE A 27 1.96 -20.16 2.04
N LEU A 28 1.97 -18.83 2.03
CA LEU A 28 3.15 -18.00 2.26
C LEU A 28 2.90 -16.94 3.36
N PRO A 29 2.67 -17.33 4.62
CA PRO A 29 2.21 -16.41 5.68
C PRO A 29 3.21 -15.29 5.98
N VAL A 30 4.52 -15.60 6.00
CA VAL A 30 5.57 -14.59 6.25
C VAL A 30 5.61 -13.58 5.10
N TYR A 31 5.55 -14.07 3.86
CA TYR A 31 5.55 -13.22 2.67
C TYR A 31 4.29 -12.37 2.59
N GLY A 32 3.13 -12.97 2.86
CA GLY A 32 1.84 -12.28 2.92
C GLY A 32 1.82 -11.18 3.97
N THR A 33 2.43 -11.42 5.14
CA THR A 33 2.57 -10.40 6.19
C THR A 33 3.39 -9.20 5.71
N VAL A 34 4.54 -9.44 5.06
CA VAL A 34 5.38 -8.37 4.50
C VAL A 34 4.66 -7.61 3.38
N LEU A 35 3.93 -8.32 2.52
CA LEU A 35 3.13 -7.73 1.45
C LEU A 35 2.00 -6.86 1.99
N ILE A 36 1.24 -7.36 2.97
CA ILE A 36 0.18 -6.60 3.64
C ILE A 36 0.77 -5.38 4.35
N PHE A 37 1.86 -5.54 5.10
CA PHE A 37 2.51 -4.43 5.79
C PHE A 37 2.95 -3.32 4.80
N THR A 38 3.58 -3.71 3.69
CA THR A 38 4.00 -2.78 2.64
C THR A 38 2.80 -2.12 1.95
N ALA A 39 1.71 -2.87 1.74
CA ALA A 39 0.47 -2.35 1.19
C ALA A 39 -0.19 -1.33 2.13
N MET A 40 -0.28 -1.62 3.42
CA MET A 40 -0.80 -0.69 4.43
C MET A 40 0.04 0.59 4.51
N SER A 41 1.36 0.45 4.40
CA SER A 41 2.28 1.60 4.35
C SER A 41 2.00 2.51 3.16
N SER A 42 1.62 1.94 2.01
CA SER A 42 1.28 2.68 0.79
C SER A 42 -0.14 3.27 0.81
N LEU A 43 -1.04 2.75 1.64
CA LEU A 43 -2.40 3.27 1.83
C LEU A 43 -2.46 4.37 2.90
N GLY A 44 -1.33 4.76 3.49
CA GLY A 44 -1.31 5.81 4.49
C GLY A 44 -1.84 5.39 5.86
N LEU A 45 -1.69 4.12 6.27
CA LEU A 45 -2.10 3.69 7.61
C LEU A 45 -1.37 4.51 8.70
N PRO A 46 -2.09 5.08 9.69
CA PRO A 46 -1.46 5.79 10.80
C PRO A 46 -0.41 4.95 11.52
N GLY A 47 0.78 5.52 11.71
CA GLY A 47 1.94 4.84 12.28
C GLY A 47 2.92 4.26 11.26
N LEU A 48 2.60 4.29 9.96
CA LEU A 48 3.51 3.93 8.87
C LEU A 48 3.96 5.17 8.08
N ASN A 49 4.93 4.99 7.18
CA ASN A 49 5.58 6.12 6.50
C ASN A 49 4.65 6.90 5.54
N GLY A 50 3.72 6.23 4.85
CA GLY A 50 2.81 6.88 3.91
C GLY A 50 1.86 7.87 4.58
N PHE A 51 1.47 7.60 5.83
CA PHE A 51 0.63 8.51 6.60
C PHE A 51 1.32 9.85 6.86
N VAL A 52 2.62 9.84 7.16
CA VAL A 52 3.37 11.06 7.45
C VAL A 52 3.36 12.00 6.23
N SER A 53 3.58 11.45 5.03
CA SER A 53 3.52 12.24 3.79
C SER A 53 2.13 12.81 3.55
N GLU A 54 1.08 11.99 3.65
CA GLU A 54 -0.29 12.43 3.38
C GLU A 54 -0.76 13.48 4.40
N PHE A 55 -0.49 13.25 5.69
CA PHE A 55 -0.84 14.19 6.75
C PHE A 55 -0.16 15.55 6.55
N LEU A 56 1.13 15.57 6.21
CA LEU A 56 1.84 16.82 5.95
C LEU A 56 1.27 17.56 4.73
N VAL A 57 0.91 16.85 3.66
CA VAL A 57 0.27 17.45 2.48
C VAL A 57 -1.08 18.06 2.85
N VAL A 58 -1.94 17.33 3.56
CA VAL A 58 -3.25 17.83 4.00
C VAL A 58 -3.10 19.05 4.90
N ARG A 59 -2.19 18.99 5.88
CA ARG A 59 -1.91 20.11 6.79
C ARG A 59 -1.35 21.32 6.07
N GLY A 60 -0.47 21.13 5.08
CA GLY A 60 0.12 22.19 4.28
C GLY A 60 -0.88 22.89 3.35
N VAL A 61 -1.84 22.14 2.78
CA VAL A 61 -2.91 22.69 1.92
C VAL A 61 -4.00 23.41 2.72
N TRP A 62 -4.22 23.04 3.99
CA TRP A 62 -5.34 23.55 4.79
C TRP A 62 -5.49 25.09 4.80
N PRO A 63 -4.43 25.91 4.96
CA PRO A 63 -4.56 27.37 4.93
C PRO A 63 -4.92 27.91 3.53
N ILE A 64 -4.38 27.31 2.47
CA ILE A 64 -4.67 27.71 1.08
C ILE A 64 -6.13 27.42 0.75
N PHE A 65 -6.62 26.23 1.14
CA PHE A 65 -8.02 25.86 0.98
C PHE A 65 -8.96 26.81 1.72
N THR A 66 -8.59 27.20 2.95
CA THR A 66 -9.37 28.16 3.75
C THR A 66 -9.40 29.54 3.09
N LEU A 67 -8.28 30.00 2.54
CA LEU A 67 -8.18 31.30 1.87
C LEU A 67 -8.91 31.33 0.53
N ALA A 68 -8.97 30.19 -0.19
CA ALA A 68 -9.70 30.07 -1.46
C ALA A 68 -11.23 30.01 -1.30
N LEU A 69 -11.73 29.71 -0.09
CA LEU A 69 -13.16 29.67 0.23
C LEU A 69 -13.71 31.01 0.74
N LEU A 70 -12.84 31.99 1.01
CA LEU A 70 -13.18 33.37 1.38
C LEU A 70 -13.20 34.26 0.14
#